data_AF-A0A957AN27-F1
#
_entry.id   AF-A0A957AN27-F1
#
_cell.length_a   1.000
_cell.length_b   1.000
_cell.length_c   1.000
_cell.angle_alpha   90.00
_cell.angle_beta   90.00
_cell.angle_gamma   90.00
#
_symmetry.space_group_name_H-M   'P 1'
#
loop_
_entity.id
_entity.type
_entity.pdbx_description
1 polymer ?
#
loop_
_entity_poly.entity_id
_entity_poly.type
_entity_poly.pdbx_seq_one_letter_code
_entity_poly.pdbx_strand_id
1 'polypeptide(L)'
;MNAWRYAVYGMVIILLIAIATATMPAASSALPALTATLPSPDLAHLPIIRYDASPTPAPTPTDSPYSAAAVLAITPSTHLQASTYNTGSFRLENISLDDVLLVELRIDLSTAILPDMVFDPFGVAGDKVAKDVTVDRAESLSLDGHAYEGPHDGGFNVLILNFHNFNRGEQFWFSVDVDPTSIAGVGAPGPGEAGSVGGLELIGTTVTATFDDGTVLTNEVARLDDPGNGGRTHSGAVAVLRPGLPGRPAVAVSGIAGPAAVSSAQQTVRVTGPVGRPFVLLVVEGGLFTAGVPNGGFDLDPFESNTAVDVREYRGNLGVGGAADVPIVLTRSVPEGGINTITAFLDNHYGVSGLVAEPLVLQLE
;
A
#
# COMPACT_ATOMS: atom_id res chain seq x y z
N MET A 1 -33.18 53.17 -7.87
CA MET A 1 -34.23 54.05 -8.44
C MET A 1 -34.04 54.11 -9.94
N ASN A 2 -35.14 54.07 -10.72
CA ASN A 2 -35.28 54.46 -12.14
C ASN A 2 -34.34 53.72 -13.15
N ALA A 3 -34.75 52.75 -13.98
CA ALA A 3 -35.98 52.48 -14.75
C ALA A 3 -36.15 53.31 -16.04
N TRP A 4 -37.01 52.81 -16.96
CA TRP A 4 -37.33 53.29 -18.33
C TRP A 4 -36.33 52.80 -19.42
N ARG A 5 -36.58 51.80 -20.28
CA ARG A 5 -37.76 51.23 -21.00
C ARG A 5 -38.13 51.95 -22.32
N TYR A 6 -38.35 51.09 -23.35
CA TYR A 6 -39.28 51.20 -24.50
C TYR A 6 -38.80 51.92 -25.79
N ALA A 7 -39.24 51.61 -27.02
CA ALA A 7 -40.00 50.50 -27.67
C ALA A 7 -40.05 50.82 -29.22
N VAL A 8 -39.90 49.92 -30.23
CA VAL A 8 -40.83 48.89 -30.80
C VAL A 8 -41.38 49.23 -32.23
N TYR A 9 -41.60 48.17 -33.05
CA TYR A 9 -42.27 48.08 -34.39
C TYR A 9 -41.61 48.81 -35.59
N GLY A 10 -41.73 48.38 -36.86
CA GLY A 10 -42.37 47.20 -37.53
C GLY A 10 -41.81 47.10 -38.99
N MET A 11 -42.26 46.31 -39.97
CA MET A 11 -43.44 45.42 -40.11
C MET A 11 -43.29 44.50 -41.37
N VAL A 12 -43.44 43.17 -41.20
CA VAL A 12 -44.26 42.15 -41.95
C VAL A 12 -44.32 42.06 -43.51
N ILE A 13 -44.62 40.82 -44.00
CA ILE A 13 -45.33 40.35 -45.25
C ILE A 13 -44.49 39.31 -46.06
N ILE A 14 -44.96 38.14 -46.58
CA ILE A 14 -46.05 37.14 -46.32
C ILE A 14 -45.70 35.86 -47.15
N LEU A 15 -45.96 34.60 -46.73
CA LEU A 15 -46.96 33.62 -47.26
C LEU A 15 -46.65 32.25 -46.56
N LEU A 16 -47.51 31.52 -45.82
CA LEU A 16 -48.79 30.83 -46.12
C LEU A 16 -48.63 29.68 -47.16
N ILE A 17 -49.25 28.49 -47.11
CA ILE A 17 -50.39 27.91 -46.33
C ILE A 17 -50.23 26.35 -46.33
N ALA A 18 -50.90 25.45 -45.57
CA ALA A 18 -52.11 25.51 -44.73
C ALA A 18 -52.07 24.65 -43.42
N ILE A 19 -53.04 23.75 -43.22
CA ILE A 19 -53.74 23.33 -41.96
C ILE A 19 -54.28 21.87 -42.17
N ALA A 20 -54.40 20.93 -41.20
CA ALA A 20 -55.47 20.76 -40.16
C ALA A 20 -55.34 19.39 -39.42
N THR A 21 -55.98 19.00 -38.30
CA THR A 21 -56.62 19.60 -37.08
C THR A 21 -57.02 18.41 -36.17
N ALA A 22 -56.70 18.36 -34.86
CA ALA A 22 -57.53 18.76 -33.70
C ALA A 22 -58.80 17.88 -33.43
N THR A 23 -59.32 17.58 -32.23
CA THR A 23 -58.89 17.71 -30.79
C THR A 23 -59.84 16.89 -29.89
N MET A 24 -59.49 16.71 -28.59
CA MET A 24 -60.28 16.06 -27.50
C MET A 24 -61.66 16.75 -27.20
N PRO A 25 -62.59 16.19 -26.37
CA PRO A 25 -62.44 16.19 -24.88
C PRO A 25 -63.24 15.15 -24.02
N ALA A 26 -63.02 15.27 -22.71
CA ALA A 26 -63.95 15.01 -21.58
C ALA A 26 -64.13 13.59 -21.00
N ALA A 27 -64.23 13.54 -19.67
CA ALA A 27 -64.41 12.34 -18.84
C ALA A 27 -65.80 12.29 -18.20
N SER A 28 -66.37 11.09 -18.01
CA SER A 28 -67.30 10.77 -16.91
C SER A 28 -67.65 9.26 -16.88
N SER A 29 -68.22 8.84 -15.75
CA SER A 29 -69.11 7.68 -15.55
C SER A 29 -68.59 6.24 -15.71
N ALA A 30 -68.45 5.59 -14.54
CA ALA A 30 -68.96 4.26 -14.18
C ALA A 30 -68.63 3.02 -15.03
N LEU A 31 -68.08 2.01 -14.35
CA LEU A 31 -67.79 0.66 -14.85
C LEU A 31 -69.05 -0.10 -15.31
N PRO A 32 -69.02 -0.78 -16.48
CA PRO A 32 -69.81 -1.99 -16.71
C PRO A 32 -69.05 -3.23 -16.21
N ALA A 33 -69.80 -4.24 -15.77
CA ALA A 33 -69.26 -5.44 -15.13
C ALA A 33 -68.49 -6.37 -16.10
N LEU A 34 -67.39 -6.95 -15.62
CA LEU A 34 -66.68 -8.05 -16.27
C LEU A 34 -67.45 -9.38 -16.07
N THR A 35 -68.25 -9.76 -17.07
CA THR A 35 -68.80 -11.12 -17.18
C THR A 35 -68.72 -11.66 -18.61
N ALA A 36 -67.50 -11.94 -19.08
CA ALA A 36 -67.21 -12.96 -20.09
C ALA A 36 -65.72 -13.32 -20.06
N THR A 37 -65.42 -14.59 -19.85
CA THR A 37 -64.05 -15.14 -19.86
C THR A 37 -63.50 -15.24 -21.29
N LEU A 38 -62.27 -14.75 -21.49
CA LEU A 38 -61.40 -15.15 -22.60
C LEU A 38 -60.20 -15.91 -22.03
N PRO A 39 -59.68 -16.93 -22.73
CA PRO A 39 -58.62 -17.78 -22.20
C PRO A 39 -57.31 -17.00 -22.07
N SER A 40 -56.57 -17.25 -20.99
CA SER A 40 -55.25 -16.64 -20.78
C SER A 40 -54.33 -16.93 -21.97
N PRO A 41 -53.67 -15.93 -22.57
CA PRO A 41 -52.37 -16.17 -23.17
C PRO A 41 -51.44 -16.60 -22.04
N ASP A 42 -50.76 -17.73 -22.22
CA ASP A 42 -49.79 -18.23 -21.27
C ASP A 42 -48.62 -17.23 -21.22
N LEU A 43 -48.65 -16.32 -20.25
CA LEU A 43 -47.57 -15.36 -19.99
C LEU A 43 -46.41 -16.14 -19.40
N ALA A 44 -45.67 -16.83 -20.29
CA ALA A 44 -44.41 -17.46 -19.99
C ALA A 44 -43.58 -16.50 -19.15
N HIS A 45 -43.32 -16.89 -17.90
CA HIS A 45 -42.58 -16.08 -16.95
C HIS A 45 -41.17 -15.83 -17.50
N LEU A 46 -40.97 -14.70 -18.18
CA LEU A 46 -39.64 -14.13 -18.35
C LEU A 46 -39.10 -13.92 -16.93
N PRO A 47 -37.99 -14.58 -16.55
CA PRO A 47 -37.46 -14.43 -15.21
C PRO A 47 -37.09 -12.97 -15.02
N ILE A 48 -37.68 -12.34 -14.00
CA ILE A 48 -37.18 -11.07 -13.49
C ILE A 48 -35.80 -11.39 -12.91
N ILE A 49 -34.75 -11.17 -13.71
CA ILE A 49 -33.38 -11.21 -13.22
C ILE A 49 -33.24 -10.04 -12.25
N ARG A 50 -33.43 -10.33 -10.96
CA ARG A 50 -32.94 -9.45 -9.92
C ARG A 50 -31.42 -9.47 -10.01
N TYR A 51 -30.82 -8.33 -10.33
CA TYR A 51 -29.43 -8.08 -10.01
C TYR A 51 -29.32 -7.89 -8.49
N ASP A 52 -29.48 -8.99 -7.74
CA ASP A 52 -28.89 -9.09 -6.42
C ASP A 52 -27.38 -9.16 -6.65
N ALA A 53 -26.73 -7.99 -6.64
CA ALA A 53 -25.29 -7.85 -6.69
C ALA A 53 -24.65 -8.29 -5.36
N SER A 54 -24.91 -9.54 -4.98
CA SER A 54 -24.02 -10.27 -4.09
C SER A 54 -22.68 -10.37 -4.82
N PRO A 55 -21.56 -9.89 -4.26
CA PRO A 55 -20.27 -10.06 -4.90
C PRO A 55 -20.05 -11.56 -5.09
N THR A 56 -19.78 -11.97 -6.33
CA THR A 56 -19.28 -13.32 -6.59
C THR A 56 -18.04 -13.48 -5.74
N PRO A 57 -17.90 -14.54 -4.92
CA PRO A 57 -16.66 -14.79 -4.21
C PRO A 57 -15.51 -14.74 -5.21
N ALA A 58 -14.48 -13.96 -4.91
CA ALA A 58 -13.30 -13.92 -5.76
C ALA A 58 -12.81 -15.36 -5.97
N PRO A 59 -12.44 -15.77 -7.20
CA PRO A 59 -11.99 -17.13 -7.43
C PRO A 59 -10.80 -17.40 -6.50
N THR A 60 -10.87 -18.52 -5.77
CA THR A 60 -9.78 -18.96 -4.89
C THR A 60 -8.47 -18.89 -5.65
N PRO A 61 -7.42 -18.24 -5.12
CA PRO A 61 -6.13 -18.19 -5.78
C PRO A 61 -5.67 -19.60 -6.10
N THR A 62 -5.58 -19.92 -7.38
CA THR A 62 -4.85 -21.07 -7.88
C THR A 62 -3.36 -20.71 -7.85
N ASP A 63 -2.48 -21.70 -7.71
CA ASP A 63 -1.02 -21.50 -7.69
C ASP A 63 -0.56 -20.46 -8.72
N SER A 64 0.37 -19.59 -8.29
CA SER A 64 0.95 -18.51 -9.11
C SER A 64 1.41 -19.05 -10.49
N PRO A 65 0.78 -18.64 -11.62
CA PRO A 65 1.04 -19.23 -12.94
C PRO A 65 2.27 -18.62 -13.64
N TYR A 66 3.35 -18.32 -12.91
CA TYR A 66 4.49 -17.54 -13.41
C TYR A 66 5.76 -18.39 -13.44
N SER A 67 6.51 -18.34 -14.55
CA SER A 67 7.78 -19.08 -14.70
C SER A 67 8.77 -18.70 -13.60
N ALA A 68 9.02 -17.40 -13.42
CA ALA A 68 9.81 -16.85 -12.31
C ALA A 68 8.89 -16.09 -11.34
N ALA A 69 8.95 -16.44 -10.05
CA ALA A 69 8.31 -15.68 -8.98
C ALA A 69 8.89 -16.01 -7.59
N ALA A 70 8.91 -15.01 -6.69
CA ALA A 70 9.33 -15.17 -5.30
C ALA A 70 8.47 -14.33 -4.35
N VAL A 71 8.51 -14.64 -3.05
CA VAL A 71 7.88 -13.86 -1.98
C VAL A 71 8.88 -13.64 -0.85
N LEU A 72 9.06 -12.39 -0.44
CA LEU A 72 9.78 -12.02 0.78
C LEU A 72 8.79 -11.45 1.78
N ALA A 73 8.67 -12.05 2.96
CA ALA A 73 7.96 -11.48 4.10
C ALA A 73 8.94 -10.99 5.17
N ILE A 74 8.64 -9.85 5.79
CA ILE A 74 9.45 -9.22 6.85
C ILE A 74 8.59 -9.13 8.13
N THR A 75 9.14 -9.62 9.24
CA THR A 75 8.52 -9.79 10.56
C THR A 75 7.03 -10.21 10.50
N PRO A 76 6.66 -11.26 9.73
CA PRO A 76 5.26 -11.60 9.52
C PRO A 76 4.57 -12.04 10.82
N SER A 77 3.35 -11.57 11.01
CA SER A 77 2.48 -11.86 12.16
C SER A 77 2.99 -11.43 13.54
N THR A 78 3.96 -10.51 13.63
CA THR A 78 4.45 -9.89 14.88
C THR A 78 3.77 -8.54 15.16
N HIS A 79 3.82 -8.05 16.39
CA HIS A 79 3.37 -6.69 16.74
C HIS A 79 4.32 -5.59 16.20
N LEU A 80 3.96 -4.31 16.35
CA LEU A 80 4.92 -3.19 16.33
C LEU A 80 6.12 -3.46 17.26
N GLN A 81 7.25 -2.78 17.01
CA GLN A 81 8.52 -2.97 17.74
C GLN A 81 9.04 -4.42 17.65
N ALA A 82 8.80 -5.08 16.52
CA ALA A 82 9.40 -6.37 16.21
C ALA A 82 10.73 -6.16 15.48
N SER A 83 11.83 -6.61 16.07
CA SER A 83 13.16 -6.42 15.47
C SER A 83 13.51 -7.47 14.40
N THR A 84 14.14 -7.01 13.31
CA THR A 84 14.84 -7.79 12.27
C THR A 84 16.00 -8.62 12.82
N TYR A 85 16.58 -8.25 13.96
CA TYR A 85 17.54 -9.06 14.72
C TYR A 85 17.00 -10.47 15.06
N ASN A 86 15.69 -10.62 15.27
CA ASN A 86 15.10 -11.86 15.75
C ASN A 86 15.06 -12.96 14.66
N THR A 87 15.31 -14.20 15.08
CA THR A 87 15.28 -15.40 14.21
C THR A 87 14.02 -15.49 13.34
N GLY A 88 14.24 -15.66 12.02
CA GLY A 88 13.18 -15.81 11.02
C GLY A 88 12.36 -14.54 10.81
N SER A 89 12.98 -13.37 11.00
CA SER A 89 12.42 -12.05 10.70
C SER A 89 12.22 -11.88 9.20
N PHE A 90 13.16 -12.29 8.36
CA PHE A 90 13.01 -12.36 6.91
C PHE A 90 12.67 -13.80 6.49
N ARG A 91 11.64 -13.96 5.65
CA ARG A 91 11.20 -15.26 5.12
C ARG A 91 11.02 -15.17 3.63
N LEU A 92 11.90 -15.84 2.91
CA LEU A 92 11.95 -15.91 1.45
C LEU A 92 11.43 -17.27 0.98
N GLU A 93 10.57 -17.27 -0.03
CA GLU A 93 10.05 -18.46 -0.70
C GLU A 93 10.16 -18.29 -2.21
N ASN A 94 10.71 -19.29 -2.89
CA ASN A 94 10.67 -19.36 -4.35
C ASN A 94 9.32 -20.01 -4.75
N ILE A 95 8.48 -19.26 -5.48
CA ILE A 95 7.15 -19.71 -5.93
C ILE A 95 7.05 -19.82 -7.46
N SER A 96 8.21 -19.91 -8.13
CA SER A 96 8.38 -20.11 -9.56
C SER A 96 7.73 -21.40 -10.09
N LEU A 97 7.58 -21.51 -11.40
CA LEU A 97 7.21 -22.74 -12.11
C LEU A 97 8.41 -23.30 -12.88
N ASP A 98 8.19 -24.40 -13.61
CA ASP A 98 9.12 -24.93 -14.63
C ASP A 98 10.57 -25.15 -14.16
N ASP A 99 10.73 -25.51 -12.88
CA ASP A 99 12.01 -25.76 -12.17
C ASP A 99 12.98 -24.55 -12.14
N VAL A 100 12.49 -23.32 -12.36
CA VAL A 100 13.28 -22.08 -12.29
C VAL A 100 13.77 -21.80 -10.87
N LEU A 101 15.07 -21.54 -10.74
CA LEU A 101 15.77 -21.34 -9.48
C LEU A 101 15.90 -19.84 -9.14
N LEU A 102 15.71 -19.49 -7.88
CA LEU A 102 16.06 -18.17 -7.35
C LEU A 102 17.57 -18.17 -7.03
N VAL A 103 18.36 -17.34 -7.72
CA VAL A 103 19.83 -17.33 -7.56
C VAL A 103 20.36 -16.13 -6.78
N GLU A 104 19.64 -15.01 -6.79
CA GLU A 104 20.02 -13.81 -6.03
C GLU A 104 18.79 -13.10 -5.49
N LEU A 105 18.90 -12.56 -4.27
CA LEU A 105 18.01 -11.54 -3.73
C LEU A 105 18.82 -10.31 -3.32
N ARG A 106 18.47 -9.15 -3.88
CA ARG A 106 18.96 -7.83 -3.48
C ARG A 106 17.86 -7.08 -2.75
N ILE A 107 18.16 -6.57 -1.55
CA ILE A 107 17.28 -5.75 -0.72
C ILE A 107 17.94 -4.40 -0.55
N ASP A 108 17.25 -3.31 -0.92
CA ASP A 108 17.74 -1.94 -0.86
C ASP A 108 16.81 -1.08 0.01
N LEU A 109 17.30 -0.75 1.20
CA LEU A 109 16.58 -0.01 2.25
C LEU A 109 16.49 1.50 1.96
N SER A 110 17.23 2.01 0.97
CA SER A 110 17.22 3.46 0.66
C SER A 110 15.88 4.00 0.14
N THR A 111 14.90 3.11 -0.10
CA THR A 111 13.52 3.46 -0.45
C THR A 111 12.50 3.11 0.64
N ALA A 112 12.93 2.81 1.87
CA ALA A 112 12.05 2.56 3.00
C ALA A 112 11.21 3.80 3.39
N ILE A 113 10.06 3.55 4.04
CA ILE A 113 9.08 4.56 4.44
C ILE A 113 9.57 5.40 5.63
N LEU A 114 10.40 4.82 6.49
CA LEU A 114 11.20 5.55 7.45
C LEU A 114 12.59 5.76 6.86
N PRO A 115 13.13 6.99 6.90
CA PRO A 115 14.45 7.29 6.36
C PRO A 115 15.56 6.62 7.20
N ASP A 116 16.75 6.57 6.63
CA ASP A 116 18.01 6.21 7.30
C ASP A 116 18.02 4.86 8.03
N MET A 117 17.16 3.95 7.57
CA MET A 117 17.20 2.53 7.89
C MET A 117 18.34 1.85 7.14
N VAL A 118 19.33 1.33 7.86
CA VAL A 118 20.52 0.68 7.29
C VAL A 118 20.73 -0.71 7.89
N PHE A 119 21.27 -1.63 7.11
CA PHE A 119 21.78 -2.88 7.65
C PHE A 119 22.99 -2.58 8.55
N ASP A 120 22.94 -2.99 9.82
CA ASP A 120 24.03 -2.80 10.78
C ASP A 120 24.62 -4.14 11.27
N PRO A 121 25.36 -4.87 10.42
CA PRO A 121 26.01 -6.11 10.83
C PRO A 121 27.13 -5.94 11.86
N PHE A 122 27.48 -4.70 12.24
CA PHE A 122 28.67 -4.37 13.03
C PHE A 122 28.39 -3.55 14.30
N GLY A 123 27.17 -3.04 14.52
CA GLY A 123 26.78 -2.24 15.70
C GLY A 123 27.45 -0.88 15.72
N VAL A 124 27.43 -0.19 14.57
CA VAL A 124 28.14 1.07 14.32
C VAL A 124 27.19 2.21 13.93
N ALA A 125 26.15 1.92 13.15
CA ALA A 125 25.17 2.89 12.67
C ALA A 125 24.06 3.15 13.69
N GLY A 126 23.53 2.10 14.29
CA GLY A 126 22.44 2.19 15.25
C GLY A 126 22.89 1.99 16.68
N ASP A 127 22.30 1.03 17.37
CA ASP A 127 22.73 0.71 18.72
C ASP A 127 24.03 -0.15 18.73
N LYS A 128 24.46 -0.64 19.90
CA LYS A 128 25.73 -1.40 20.03
C LYS A 128 25.56 -2.91 19.91
N VAL A 129 24.34 -3.41 19.82
CA VAL A 129 24.08 -4.78 19.38
C VAL A 129 24.23 -4.83 17.86
N ALA A 130 24.59 -6.01 17.35
CA ALA A 130 24.96 -6.20 15.96
C ALA A 130 24.62 -7.62 15.53
N LYS A 131 24.17 -7.77 14.28
CA LYS A 131 23.91 -9.08 13.70
C LYS A 131 24.11 -9.09 12.19
N ASP A 132 25.19 -9.75 11.78
CA ASP A 132 25.39 -10.19 10.41
C ASP A 132 24.37 -11.28 9.99
N VAL A 133 24.18 -11.48 8.68
CA VAL A 133 23.21 -12.44 8.11
C VAL A 133 23.36 -13.80 8.77
N THR A 134 22.32 -14.17 9.52
CA THR A 134 22.21 -15.44 10.21
C THR A 134 21.16 -16.28 9.50
N VAL A 135 21.57 -17.42 8.94
CA VAL A 135 20.65 -18.40 8.36
C VAL A 135 19.88 -19.10 9.48
N ASP A 136 18.58 -18.85 9.57
CA ASP A 136 17.69 -19.44 10.56
C ASP A 136 17.02 -20.73 10.06
N ARG A 137 16.77 -20.83 8.75
CA ARG A 137 16.24 -22.03 8.08
C ARG A 137 16.64 -22.03 6.60
N ALA A 138 16.99 -23.19 6.08
CA ALA A 138 17.17 -23.44 4.66
C ALA A 138 16.60 -24.83 4.32
N GLU A 139 15.73 -24.92 3.33
CA GLU A 139 15.10 -26.18 2.92
C GLU A 139 15.75 -26.71 1.65
N SER A 140 16.72 -27.63 1.80
CA SER A 140 17.46 -28.29 0.70
C SER A 140 18.31 -27.38 -0.22
N LEU A 141 18.16 -26.06 -0.12
CA LEU A 141 19.02 -25.03 -0.74
C LEU A 141 20.21 -24.64 0.15
N SER A 142 21.17 -23.88 -0.39
CA SER A 142 22.21 -23.19 0.40
C SER A 142 22.33 -21.70 0.06
N LEU A 143 22.75 -20.90 1.05
CA LEU A 143 23.31 -19.56 0.83
C LEU A 143 24.78 -19.73 0.47
N ASP A 144 25.17 -19.34 -0.75
CA ASP A 144 26.56 -19.41 -1.22
C ASP A 144 27.40 -18.24 -0.66
N GLY A 145 26.75 -17.12 -0.38
CA GLY A 145 27.33 -15.99 0.32
C GLY A 145 26.44 -14.76 0.30
N HIS A 146 26.81 -13.77 1.11
CA HIS A 146 26.17 -12.47 1.15
C HIS A 146 27.19 -11.34 1.01
N ALA A 147 26.71 -10.17 0.61
CA ALA A 147 27.49 -8.95 0.52
C ALA A 147 26.65 -7.73 0.90
N TYR A 148 27.30 -6.70 1.43
CA TYR A 148 26.68 -5.40 1.68
C TYR A 148 27.21 -4.36 0.70
N GLU A 149 26.33 -3.52 0.18
CA GLU A 149 26.65 -2.42 -0.73
C GLU A 149 26.03 -1.10 -0.27
N GLY A 150 26.53 0.02 -0.80
CA GLY A 150 26.11 1.36 -0.41
C GLY A 150 26.36 1.66 1.08
N PRO A 151 27.62 1.74 1.53
CA PRO A 151 27.93 2.13 2.91
C PRO A 151 27.32 3.49 3.25
N HIS A 152 26.61 3.56 4.37
CA HIS A 152 25.88 4.73 4.83
C HIS A 152 25.97 4.78 6.36
N ASP A 153 26.61 5.83 6.89
CA ASP A 153 26.68 6.17 8.31
C ASP A 153 27.07 5.05 9.29
N GLY A 154 27.93 4.14 8.82
CA GLY A 154 28.45 3.00 9.59
C GLY A 154 27.82 1.67 9.21
N GLY A 155 26.64 1.69 8.59
CA GLY A 155 25.90 0.55 8.07
C GLY A 155 25.89 0.55 6.53
N PHE A 156 24.88 -0.11 5.96
CA PHE A 156 24.76 -0.30 4.51
C PHE A 156 23.30 -0.21 4.05
N ASN A 157 23.06 0.47 2.93
CA ASN A 157 21.73 0.55 2.32
C ASN A 157 21.29 -0.76 1.67
N VAL A 158 22.23 -1.59 1.21
CA VAL A 158 21.93 -2.78 0.40
C VAL A 158 22.50 -4.05 1.01
N LEU A 159 21.67 -5.11 1.02
CA LEU A 159 22.08 -6.49 1.25
C LEU A 159 21.85 -7.31 -0.03
N ILE A 160 22.84 -8.12 -0.40
CA ILE A 160 22.77 -9.09 -1.50
C ILE A 160 22.95 -10.49 -0.93
N LEU A 161 22.06 -11.41 -1.27
CA LEU A 161 22.10 -12.84 -0.91
C LEU A 161 22.21 -13.67 -2.19
N ASN A 162 23.20 -14.55 -2.27
CA ASN A 162 23.40 -15.48 -3.39
C ASN A 162 23.06 -16.91 -2.97
N PHE A 163 22.30 -17.62 -3.79
CA PHE A 163 21.74 -18.93 -3.47
C PHE A 163 22.15 -20.01 -4.47
N HIS A 164 22.22 -21.25 -3.99
CA HIS A 164 22.39 -22.44 -4.79
C HIS A 164 21.25 -23.43 -4.54
N ASN A 165 20.69 -23.99 -5.62
CA ASN A 165 19.57 -24.93 -5.62
C ASN A 165 18.34 -24.44 -4.83
N PHE A 166 17.92 -23.18 -5.00
CA PHE A 166 16.67 -22.68 -4.41
C PHE A 166 15.49 -22.97 -5.34
N ASN A 167 14.88 -24.14 -5.17
CA ASN A 167 13.78 -24.65 -6.00
C ASN A 167 12.42 -24.11 -5.58
N ARG A 168 11.40 -24.35 -6.42
CA ARG A 168 10.00 -24.05 -6.12
C ARG A 168 9.54 -24.69 -4.80
N GLY A 169 8.91 -23.90 -3.95
CA GLY A 169 8.26 -24.32 -2.70
C GLY A 169 9.21 -24.51 -1.52
N GLU A 170 10.51 -24.32 -1.72
CA GLU A 170 11.49 -24.28 -0.64
C GLU A 170 11.44 -22.92 0.07
N GLN A 171 11.86 -22.89 1.34
CA GLN A 171 11.92 -21.66 2.12
C GLN A 171 13.34 -21.40 2.67
N PHE A 172 13.75 -20.15 2.61
CA PHE A 172 14.96 -19.63 3.25
C PHE A 172 14.57 -18.54 4.25
N TRP A 173 14.89 -18.74 5.53
CA TRP A 173 14.64 -17.75 6.57
C TRP A 173 15.97 -17.27 7.13
N PHE A 174 16.07 -15.97 7.35
CA PHE A 174 17.25 -15.33 7.91
C PHE A 174 16.88 -14.16 8.80
N SER A 175 17.89 -13.67 9.51
CA SER A 175 17.83 -12.48 10.35
C SER A 175 19.16 -11.74 10.30
N VAL A 176 19.07 -10.43 10.38
CA VAL A 176 20.17 -9.45 10.21
C VAL A 176 19.72 -8.19 10.95
N ASP A 177 20.65 -7.43 11.52
CA ASP A 177 20.29 -6.13 12.11
C ASP A 177 19.95 -5.11 11.03
N VAL A 178 18.85 -4.41 11.26
CA VAL A 178 18.51 -3.15 10.58
C VAL A 178 18.20 -2.15 11.67
N ASP A 179 18.88 -1.02 11.62
CA ASP A 179 18.76 0.06 12.59
C ASP A 179 18.55 1.41 11.88
N PRO A 180 17.89 2.39 12.52
CA PRO A 180 17.96 3.78 12.11
C PRO A 180 19.30 4.40 12.54
N THR A 181 19.96 5.15 11.66
CA THR A 181 21.24 5.80 12.00
C THR A 181 21.12 6.79 13.17
N SER A 182 19.93 7.39 13.38
CA SER A 182 19.74 8.45 14.36
C SER A 182 19.92 8.06 15.82
N ILE A 183 20.03 6.77 16.14
CA ILE A 183 20.35 6.26 17.48
C ILE A 183 21.83 5.91 17.70
N ALA A 184 22.71 6.21 16.74
CA ALA A 184 24.13 5.83 16.73
C ALA A 184 24.83 5.82 18.11
N GLY A 185 25.29 4.64 18.52
CA GLY A 185 26.15 4.46 19.68
C GLY A 185 25.45 4.52 21.03
N VAL A 186 24.14 4.26 21.12
CA VAL A 186 23.44 3.98 22.40
C VAL A 186 23.61 2.52 22.86
N GLY A 187 22.72 1.98 23.68
CA GLY A 187 22.66 0.54 23.96
C GLY A 187 21.27 0.02 23.61
N ALA A 188 21.19 -1.26 23.24
CA ALA A 188 19.96 -1.87 22.76
C ALA A 188 18.76 -1.75 23.71
N PRO A 189 17.55 -1.61 23.17
CA PRO A 189 17.18 -1.45 21.74
C PRO A 189 17.07 0.04 21.34
N GLY A 190 17.93 0.89 21.89
CA GLY A 190 17.80 2.34 21.80
C GLY A 190 16.61 2.91 22.60
N PRO A 191 16.46 4.24 22.63
CA PRO A 191 15.28 4.88 23.21
C PRO A 191 14.03 4.55 22.38
N GLY A 192 12.88 4.34 23.04
CA GLY A 192 11.60 4.09 22.35
C GLY A 192 11.47 2.74 21.64
N GLU A 193 12.43 1.83 21.82
CA GLU A 193 12.61 0.62 20.99
C GLU A 193 12.98 0.92 19.53
N ALA A 194 13.71 2.02 19.27
CA ALA A 194 14.05 2.45 17.91
C ALA A 194 14.94 1.47 17.12
N GLY A 195 15.78 0.66 17.78
CA GLY A 195 16.50 -0.45 17.13
C GLY A 195 15.65 -1.71 16.93
N SER A 196 14.39 -1.70 17.37
CA SER A 196 13.44 -2.78 17.09
C SER A 196 12.72 -2.58 15.75
N VAL A 197 13.50 -2.38 14.67
CA VAL A 197 13.01 -2.17 13.30
C VAL A 197 12.41 -3.45 12.73
N GLY A 198 11.20 -3.37 12.18
CA GLY A 198 10.52 -4.48 11.52
C GLY A 198 9.96 -4.14 10.14
N GLY A 199 9.08 -4.99 9.62
CA GLY A 199 8.57 -4.88 8.25
C GLY A 199 7.80 -3.59 7.95
N LEU A 200 7.12 -2.99 8.94
CA LEU A 200 6.30 -1.80 8.76
C LEU A 200 7.19 -0.58 8.51
N GLU A 201 8.26 -0.46 9.29
CA GLU A 201 9.32 0.53 9.17
C GLU A 201 10.03 0.42 7.81
N LEU A 202 10.04 -0.77 7.22
CA LEU A 202 10.69 -1.10 5.95
C LEU A 202 9.74 -1.19 4.73
N ILE A 203 8.48 -0.76 4.85
CA ILE A 203 7.60 -0.60 3.66
C ILE A 203 8.26 0.36 2.67
N GLY A 204 8.12 0.13 1.36
CA GLY A 204 8.80 0.90 0.31
C GLY A 204 10.19 0.36 -0.06
N THR A 205 10.85 -0.41 0.81
CA THR A 205 12.13 -1.08 0.52
C THR A 205 12.10 -1.78 -0.83
N THR A 206 13.08 -1.50 -1.70
CA THR A 206 13.17 -2.07 -3.03
C THR A 206 13.78 -3.47 -2.95
N VAL A 207 13.08 -4.45 -3.51
CA VAL A 207 13.53 -5.85 -3.54
C VAL A 207 13.66 -6.28 -5.00
N THR A 208 14.82 -6.84 -5.35
CA THR A 208 15.08 -7.40 -6.69
C THR A 208 15.50 -8.85 -6.56
N ALA A 209 14.85 -9.74 -7.31
CA ALA A 209 15.20 -11.15 -7.43
C ALA A 209 15.72 -11.46 -8.83
N THR A 210 16.84 -12.19 -8.89
CA THR A 210 17.42 -12.72 -10.13
C THR A 210 17.25 -14.23 -10.15
N PHE A 211 16.82 -14.77 -11.28
CA PHE A 211 16.54 -16.20 -11.49
C PHE A 211 17.54 -16.80 -12.50
N ASP A 212 17.70 -18.13 -12.47
CA ASP A 212 18.69 -18.84 -13.30
C ASP A 212 18.37 -18.83 -14.82
N ASP A 213 17.11 -18.60 -15.19
CA ASP A 213 16.67 -18.34 -16.57
C ASP A 213 17.08 -16.93 -17.09
N GLY A 214 17.68 -16.10 -16.23
CA GLY A 214 18.06 -14.72 -16.52
C GLY A 214 16.94 -13.70 -16.33
N THR A 215 15.77 -14.11 -15.84
CA THR A 215 14.70 -13.20 -15.44
C THR A 215 15.13 -12.39 -14.22
N VAL A 216 14.85 -11.08 -14.24
CA VAL A 216 15.03 -10.18 -13.10
C VAL A 216 13.68 -9.53 -12.80
N LEU A 217 13.26 -9.59 -11.54
CA LEU A 217 12.00 -9.03 -11.06
C LEU A 217 12.26 -8.07 -9.91
N THR A 218 11.67 -6.88 -9.98
CA THR A 218 11.75 -5.86 -8.92
C THR A 218 10.34 -5.50 -8.46
N ASN A 219 10.16 -5.39 -7.14
CA ASN A 219 8.97 -4.81 -6.51
C ASN A 219 9.40 -4.13 -5.19
N GLU A 220 8.46 -3.47 -4.52
CA GLU A 220 8.70 -2.87 -3.21
C GLU A 220 7.96 -3.63 -2.11
N VAL A 221 8.48 -3.55 -0.89
CA VAL A 221 7.83 -4.10 0.30
C VAL A 221 6.54 -3.32 0.58
N ALA A 222 5.40 -3.99 0.56
CA ALA A 222 4.11 -3.43 0.93
C ALA A 222 3.63 -3.99 2.27
N ARG A 223 2.52 -3.45 2.79
CA ARG A 223 1.87 -3.98 3.98
C ARG A 223 1.41 -5.42 3.76
N LEU A 224 1.66 -6.31 4.72
CA LEU A 224 1.12 -7.68 4.72
C LEU A 224 -0.37 -7.63 5.11
N ASP A 225 -1.23 -8.32 4.35
CA ASP A 225 -2.69 -8.30 4.58
C ASP A 225 -3.17 -9.19 5.74
N ASP A 226 -2.42 -10.25 6.08
CA ASP A 226 -2.72 -11.10 7.24
C ASP A 226 -1.92 -10.65 8.48
N PRO A 227 -2.57 -10.04 9.49
CA PRO A 227 -1.91 -9.61 10.71
C PRO A 227 -1.45 -10.79 11.59
N GLY A 228 -2.01 -11.99 11.40
CA GLY A 228 -1.88 -13.12 12.31
C GLY A 228 -2.06 -12.70 13.78
N ASN A 229 -1.08 -13.06 14.62
CA ASN A 229 -1.08 -12.70 16.04
C ASN A 229 -0.79 -11.21 16.30
N GLY A 230 -0.18 -10.50 15.36
CA GLY A 230 0.24 -9.09 15.51
C GLY A 230 -0.92 -8.11 15.70
N GLY A 231 -2.13 -8.50 15.29
CA GLY A 231 -3.33 -7.66 15.39
C GLY A 231 -3.30 -6.48 14.41
N ARG A 232 -4.15 -5.47 14.60
CA ARG A 232 -4.30 -4.36 13.64
C ARG A 232 -3.04 -3.49 13.50
N THR A 233 -2.20 -3.48 14.53
CA THR A 233 -0.91 -2.79 14.59
C THR A 233 0.22 -3.82 14.59
N HIS A 234 0.23 -4.71 13.59
CA HIS A 234 1.33 -5.64 13.36
C HIS A 234 2.51 -4.95 12.67
N SER A 235 3.73 -5.48 12.76
CA SER A 235 4.88 -5.00 11.98
C SER A 235 5.00 -5.73 10.62
N GLY A 236 4.33 -6.86 10.42
CA GLY A 236 4.45 -7.65 9.18
C GLY A 236 4.29 -6.88 7.85
N ALA A 237 5.21 -7.14 6.92
CA ALA A 237 5.23 -6.61 5.56
C ALA A 237 5.66 -7.67 4.52
N VAL A 238 5.43 -7.43 3.23
CA VAL A 238 5.65 -8.41 2.16
C VAL A 238 5.98 -7.75 0.80
N ALA A 239 6.97 -8.29 0.10
CA ALA A 239 7.20 -8.06 -1.32
C ALA A 239 6.90 -9.35 -2.11
N VAL A 240 6.00 -9.26 -3.10
CA VAL A 240 5.74 -10.36 -4.05
C VAL A 240 6.39 -9.99 -5.39
N LEU A 241 7.27 -10.84 -5.87
CA LEU A 241 8.10 -10.62 -7.06
C LEU A 241 7.55 -11.51 -8.17
N ARG A 242 6.82 -10.93 -9.13
CA ARG A 242 6.25 -11.64 -10.30
C ARG A 242 5.88 -10.65 -11.42
N PRO A 243 5.73 -11.11 -12.68
CA PRO A 243 5.20 -10.26 -13.76
C PRO A 243 3.79 -9.71 -13.49
N GLY A 244 3.46 -8.55 -14.07
CA GLY A 244 2.09 -8.03 -14.11
C GLY A 244 1.59 -7.34 -12.83
N LEU A 245 2.51 -6.94 -11.94
CA LEU A 245 2.19 -6.19 -10.73
C LEU A 245 1.58 -4.81 -11.03
N PRO A 246 0.77 -4.25 -10.11
CA PRO A 246 0.30 -2.87 -10.21
C PRO A 246 1.44 -1.85 -10.25
N GLY A 247 1.27 -0.77 -11.01
CA GLY A 247 2.20 0.36 -11.01
C GLY A 247 2.01 1.26 -9.78
N ARG A 248 2.99 2.13 -9.54
CA ARG A 248 3.02 3.09 -8.42
C ARG A 248 1.79 4.02 -8.46
N PRO A 249 0.96 4.11 -7.41
CA PRO A 249 -0.02 5.18 -7.26
C PRO A 249 0.68 6.47 -6.84
N ALA A 250 -0.03 7.60 -6.89
CA ALA A 250 0.44 8.85 -6.30
C ALA A 250 -0.52 9.34 -5.21
N VAL A 251 0.04 9.81 -4.10
CA VAL A 251 -0.68 10.42 -2.97
C VAL A 251 -0.43 11.93 -2.92
N ALA A 252 -1.43 12.70 -2.50
CA ALA A 252 -1.31 14.12 -2.22
C ALA A 252 -2.29 14.54 -1.14
N VAL A 253 -1.93 15.50 -0.28
CA VAL A 253 -2.86 16.08 0.70
C VAL A 253 -3.43 17.39 0.17
N SER A 254 -4.75 17.56 0.27
CA SER A 254 -5.45 18.69 -0.34
C SER A 254 -4.95 20.04 0.20
N GLY A 255 -4.29 20.83 -0.66
CA GLY A 255 -3.78 22.15 -0.32
C GLY A 255 -2.44 22.17 0.44
N ILE A 256 -1.78 21.01 0.63
CA ILE A 256 -0.51 20.91 1.36
C ILE A 256 0.56 20.29 0.47
N ALA A 257 1.71 20.94 0.36
CA ALA A 257 2.94 20.36 -0.16
C ALA A 257 3.76 19.85 1.05
N GLY A 258 4.03 18.55 1.10
CA GLY A 258 4.87 17.95 2.14
C GLY A 258 6.37 18.00 1.80
N PRO A 259 7.25 17.76 2.79
CA PRO A 259 6.93 17.56 4.20
C PRO A 259 6.51 18.88 4.88
N ALA A 260 5.59 18.82 5.85
CA ALA A 260 5.04 20.03 6.49
C ALA A 260 4.51 19.78 7.92
N ALA A 261 4.61 20.81 8.77
CA ALA A 261 3.91 20.84 10.06
C ALA A 261 2.46 21.33 9.88
N VAL A 262 1.53 20.74 10.62
CA VAL A 262 0.09 21.03 10.56
C VAL A 262 -0.53 21.03 11.97
N SER A 263 -1.47 21.96 12.20
CA SER A 263 -2.21 22.06 13.47
C SER A 263 -3.61 21.41 13.42
N SER A 264 -4.01 20.88 12.27
CA SER A 264 -5.26 20.11 12.14
C SER A 264 -4.96 18.64 11.90
N ALA A 265 -5.48 17.80 12.79
CA ALA A 265 -5.41 16.35 12.63
C ALA A 265 -6.33 15.83 11.50
N GLN A 266 -7.37 16.57 11.09
CA GLN A 266 -8.25 16.13 10.01
C GLN A 266 -7.65 16.51 8.65
N GLN A 267 -7.33 15.51 7.84
CA GLN A 267 -6.76 15.70 6.50
C GLN A 267 -7.59 14.96 5.46
N THR A 268 -7.42 15.33 4.19
CA THR A 268 -7.99 14.58 3.05
C THR A 268 -6.87 14.25 2.08
N VAL A 269 -6.56 12.96 1.97
CA VAL A 269 -5.57 12.43 1.04
C VAL A 269 -6.25 12.05 -0.26
N ARG A 270 -5.74 12.57 -1.37
CA ARG A 270 -6.11 12.13 -2.71
C ARG A 270 -5.16 11.04 -3.15
N VAL A 271 -5.67 9.82 -3.33
CA VAL A 271 -4.96 8.72 -3.98
C VAL A 271 -5.31 8.73 -5.47
N THR A 272 -4.32 8.53 -6.34
CA THR A 272 -4.50 8.51 -7.81
C THR A 272 -3.78 7.33 -8.46
N GLY A 273 -4.32 6.87 -9.59
CA GLY A 273 -3.86 5.69 -10.33
C GLY A 273 -4.90 5.20 -11.36
N PRO A 274 -4.78 3.97 -11.88
CA PRO A 274 -5.70 3.46 -12.89
C PRO A 274 -7.14 3.27 -12.34
N VAL A 275 -8.13 3.59 -13.17
CA VAL A 275 -9.56 3.51 -12.83
C VAL A 275 -9.95 2.13 -12.31
N GLY A 276 -10.75 2.10 -11.24
CA GLY A 276 -11.30 0.88 -10.66
C GLY A 276 -10.33 0.07 -9.81
N ARG A 277 -9.05 0.45 -9.72
CA ARG A 277 -8.06 -0.31 -8.96
C ARG A 277 -8.32 -0.24 -7.45
N PRO A 278 -8.26 -1.38 -6.73
CA PRO A 278 -8.18 -1.37 -5.28
C PRO A 278 -6.87 -0.74 -4.82
N PHE A 279 -6.94 0.02 -3.74
CA PHE A 279 -5.80 0.63 -3.07
C PHE A 279 -5.86 0.39 -1.56
N VAL A 280 -4.69 0.40 -0.94
CA VAL A 280 -4.50 0.55 0.50
C VAL A 280 -3.72 1.83 0.72
N LEU A 281 -4.30 2.78 1.46
CA LEU A 281 -3.64 3.98 1.96
C LEU A 281 -3.20 3.71 3.40
N LEU A 282 -1.91 3.88 3.67
CA LEU A 282 -1.31 3.81 4.99
C LEU A 282 -1.11 5.21 5.56
N VAL A 283 -1.36 5.34 6.86
CA VAL A 283 -0.91 6.47 7.68
C VAL A 283 -0.16 5.86 8.85
N VAL A 284 1.16 5.96 8.83
CA VAL A 284 2.04 5.51 9.92
C VAL A 284 2.35 6.72 10.80
N GLU A 285 2.02 6.66 12.09
CA GLU A 285 2.55 7.62 13.05
C GLU A 285 3.95 7.18 13.44
N GLY A 286 4.96 7.91 12.97
CA GLY A 286 6.33 7.82 13.42
C GLY A 286 6.59 8.70 14.65
N GLY A 287 7.64 8.32 15.39
CA GLY A 287 8.28 9.16 16.40
C GLY A 287 9.78 9.23 16.19
N LEU A 288 10.39 10.28 16.75
CA LEU A 288 11.83 10.49 16.76
C LEU A 288 12.36 10.37 18.20
N PHE A 289 12.79 9.18 18.57
CA PHE A 289 13.28 8.88 19.90
C PHE A 289 14.79 9.04 19.94
N THR A 290 15.28 10.08 20.64
CA THR A 290 16.73 10.33 20.79
C THR A 290 17.17 10.57 22.23
N ALA A 291 16.30 10.25 23.20
CA ALA A 291 16.59 10.42 24.63
C ALA A 291 17.81 9.58 25.07
N GLY A 292 18.91 10.26 25.40
CA GLY A 292 20.17 9.62 25.80
C GLY A 292 21.12 9.29 24.64
N VAL A 293 20.74 9.56 23.38
CA VAL A 293 21.65 9.51 22.23
C VAL A 293 22.69 10.64 22.37
N PRO A 294 23.98 10.40 22.10
CA PRO A 294 25.00 11.46 22.06
C PRO A 294 24.56 12.63 21.18
N ASN A 295 24.75 13.86 21.66
CA ASN A 295 24.34 15.11 21.01
C ASN A 295 22.83 15.26 20.72
N GLY A 296 21.99 14.32 21.15
CA GLY A 296 20.54 14.33 20.92
C GLY A 296 20.09 13.68 19.61
N GLY A 297 20.98 12.92 18.94
CA GLY A 297 20.74 12.24 17.68
C GLY A 297 21.98 12.27 16.77
N PHE A 298 22.10 11.30 15.88
CA PHE A 298 23.06 11.33 14.77
C PHE A 298 22.34 11.73 13.47
N ASP A 299 23.03 12.52 12.63
CA ASP A 299 22.59 13.13 11.36
C ASP A 299 21.08 13.39 11.17
N LEU A 300 20.44 14.00 12.18
CA LEU A 300 18.98 14.14 12.22
C LEU A 300 18.41 15.01 11.10
N ASP A 301 17.47 14.44 10.35
CA ASP A 301 16.82 15.12 9.22
C ASP A 301 15.47 15.78 9.61
N PRO A 302 15.03 16.86 8.95
CA PRO A 302 13.72 17.45 9.20
C PRO A 302 12.60 16.46 8.88
N PHE A 303 11.70 16.24 9.84
CA PHE A 303 10.59 15.28 9.76
C PHE A 303 11.01 13.80 9.71
N GLU A 304 12.23 13.48 10.13
CA GLU A 304 12.70 12.10 10.33
C GLU A 304 11.87 11.37 11.42
N SER A 305 11.73 10.05 11.30
CA SER A 305 11.19 9.19 12.35
C SER A 305 11.91 7.87 12.35
N ASN A 306 12.31 7.42 13.54
CA ASN A 306 13.13 6.23 13.73
C ASN A 306 12.35 5.05 14.34
N THR A 307 11.04 5.19 14.54
CA THR A 307 10.16 4.11 15.04
C THR A 307 8.72 4.34 14.59
N ALA A 308 8.00 3.29 14.19
CA ALA A 308 6.55 3.36 14.03
C ALA A 308 5.82 3.15 15.37
N VAL A 309 4.94 4.08 15.72
CA VAL A 309 4.20 4.13 16.99
C VAL A 309 2.74 3.68 16.83
N ASP A 310 2.10 4.02 15.71
CA ASP A 310 0.77 3.51 15.33
C ASP A 310 0.65 3.43 13.79
N VAL A 311 -0.31 2.65 13.30
CA VAL A 311 -0.60 2.52 11.86
C VAL A 311 -2.10 2.42 11.59
N ARG A 312 -2.55 3.14 10.56
CA ARG A 312 -3.93 3.08 10.05
C ARG A 312 -3.96 2.72 8.58
N GLU A 313 -4.88 1.84 8.23
CA GLU A 313 -5.12 1.39 6.87
C GLU A 313 -6.49 1.87 6.40
N TYR A 314 -6.53 2.54 5.26
CA TYR A 314 -7.75 2.96 4.58
C TYR A 314 -7.81 2.27 3.23
N ARG A 315 -8.81 1.38 3.05
CA ARG A 315 -8.97 0.58 1.83
C ARG A 315 -10.12 1.10 0.99
N GLY A 316 -9.96 1.09 -0.32
CA GLY A 316 -10.97 1.57 -1.27
C GLY A 316 -10.65 1.22 -2.71
N ASN A 317 -11.47 1.71 -3.63
CA ASN A 317 -11.25 1.59 -5.07
C ASN A 317 -11.13 2.99 -5.69
N LEU A 318 -10.21 3.16 -6.64
CA LEU A 318 -10.10 4.40 -7.42
C LEU A 318 -11.33 4.58 -8.32
N GLY A 319 -11.97 5.75 -8.23
CA GLY A 319 -13.20 6.05 -8.96
C GLY A 319 -13.00 6.19 -10.48
N VAL A 320 -14.09 6.51 -11.19
CA VAL A 320 -14.10 6.68 -12.66
C VAL A 320 -13.12 7.72 -13.21
N GLY A 321 -12.63 8.63 -12.36
CA GLY A 321 -11.60 9.62 -12.69
C GLY A 321 -10.16 9.19 -12.34
N GLY A 322 -9.92 7.94 -11.96
CA GLY A 322 -8.60 7.45 -11.55
C GLY A 322 -8.14 8.01 -10.20
N ALA A 323 -9.08 8.38 -9.34
CA ALA A 323 -8.81 9.04 -8.06
C ALA A 323 -9.81 8.63 -6.97
N ALA A 324 -9.39 8.71 -5.72
CA ALA A 324 -10.23 8.67 -4.53
C ALA A 324 -9.74 9.70 -3.51
N ASP A 325 -10.66 10.47 -2.94
CA ASP A 325 -10.37 11.42 -1.86
C ASP A 325 -10.76 10.75 -0.52
N VAL A 326 -9.79 10.53 0.35
CA VAL A 326 -9.90 9.73 1.58
C VAL A 326 -9.75 10.65 2.81
N PRO A 327 -10.78 10.81 3.65
CA PRO A 327 -10.65 11.53 4.90
C PRO A 327 -9.84 10.68 5.91
N ILE A 328 -8.75 11.25 6.41
CA ILE A 328 -7.89 10.61 7.42
C ILE A 328 -7.83 11.47 8.69
N VAL A 329 -7.35 10.86 9.77
CA VAL A 329 -7.00 11.56 11.01
C VAL A 329 -5.54 11.26 11.31
N LEU A 330 -4.71 12.30 11.32
CA LEU A 330 -3.34 12.25 11.84
C LEU A 330 -3.37 12.09 13.35
N THR A 331 -2.32 11.53 13.94
CA THR A 331 -2.19 11.43 15.41
C THR A 331 -0.82 11.79 15.92
N ARG A 332 -0.81 12.03 17.22
CA ARG A 332 0.35 12.20 18.09
C ARG A 332 0.01 11.49 19.40
N SER A 333 0.26 10.19 19.43
CA SER A 333 -0.06 9.27 20.53
C SER A 333 0.92 9.36 21.70
N VAL A 334 2.17 9.76 21.41
CA VAL A 334 3.27 9.94 22.38
C VAL A 334 3.96 11.30 22.18
N PRO A 335 4.68 11.85 23.18
CA PRO A 335 5.30 13.17 23.09
C PRO A 335 6.31 13.32 21.95
N GLU A 336 7.12 12.27 21.72
CA GLU A 336 8.13 12.15 20.67
C GLU A 336 7.53 11.78 19.30
N GLY A 337 6.24 11.44 19.26
CA GLY A 337 5.48 11.10 18.07
C GLY A 337 4.85 12.31 17.39
N GLY A 338 4.01 12.04 16.40
CA GLY A 338 3.27 13.06 15.66
C GLY A 338 3.69 13.22 14.21
N ILE A 339 4.74 12.52 13.77
CA ILE A 339 5.25 12.59 12.39
C ILE A 339 4.52 11.52 11.58
N ASN A 340 3.50 11.93 10.82
CA ASN A 340 2.61 11.01 10.13
C ASN A 340 3.08 10.82 8.68
N THR A 341 3.64 9.66 8.38
CA THR A 341 4.06 9.29 7.03
C THR A 341 2.90 8.63 6.28
N ILE A 342 2.51 9.25 5.16
CA ILE A 342 1.34 8.88 4.37
C ILE A 342 1.81 8.29 3.04
N THR A 343 1.47 7.04 2.77
CA THR A 343 1.75 6.38 1.48
C THR A 343 0.57 5.49 1.07
N ALA A 344 0.52 5.03 -0.18
CA ALA A 344 -0.47 4.07 -0.65
C ALA A 344 0.15 3.07 -1.62
N PHE A 345 -0.42 1.87 -1.75
CA PHE A 345 -0.08 0.94 -2.83
C PHE A 345 -1.36 0.42 -3.49
N LEU A 346 -1.22 -0.07 -4.72
CA LEU A 346 -2.32 -0.68 -5.48
C LEU A 346 -2.26 -2.19 -5.38
N ASP A 347 -3.44 -2.80 -5.28
CA ASP A 347 -3.62 -4.25 -5.29
C ASP A 347 -4.05 -4.74 -6.69
N ASN A 348 -3.73 -6.00 -7.02
CA ASN A 348 -4.06 -6.58 -8.31
C ASN A 348 -5.48 -7.21 -8.40
N HIS A 349 -6.32 -7.02 -7.38
CA HIS A 349 -7.60 -7.67 -7.03
C HIS A 349 -7.47 -9.05 -6.36
N TYR A 350 -6.26 -9.52 -6.03
CA TYR A 350 -6.01 -10.84 -5.46
C TYR A 350 -5.13 -10.82 -4.20
N GLY A 351 -5.02 -9.67 -3.51
CA GLY A 351 -4.19 -9.56 -2.29
C GLY A 351 -2.69 -9.49 -2.59
N VAL A 352 -2.32 -8.96 -3.75
CA VAL A 352 -0.92 -8.76 -4.15
C VAL A 352 -0.68 -7.33 -4.61
N SER A 353 0.13 -6.65 -3.80
CA SER A 353 0.57 -5.27 -3.93
C SER A 353 1.64 -5.09 -5.01
N GLY A 354 1.54 -3.97 -5.72
CA GLY A 354 2.64 -3.45 -6.55
C GLY A 354 3.46 -2.38 -5.81
N LEU A 355 4.06 -1.47 -6.60
CA LEU A 355 4.87 -0.37 -6.08
C LEU A 355 4.09 0.56 -5.13
N VAL A 356 4.80 1.11 -4.15
CA VAL A 356 4.33 1.96 -3.06
C VAL A 356 4.46 3.43 -3.45
N ALA A 357 3.51 4.30 -3.10
CA ALA A 357 3.61 5.73 -3.43
C ALA A 357 4.80 6.38 -2.71
N GLU A 358 5.41 7.39 -3.34
CA GLU A 358 6.34 8.28 -2.66
C GLU A 358 5.67 8.82 -1.38
N PRO A 359 6.30 8.69 -0.20
CA PRO A 359 5.69 9.09 1.05
C PRO A 359 5.51 10.60 1.15
N LEU A 360 4.38 11.03 1.73
CA LEU A 360 4.12 12.41 2.11
C LEU A 360 4.06 12.49 3.64
N VAL A 361 5.01 13.20 4.24
CA VAL A 361 5.12 13.33 5.70
C VAL A 361 4.42 14.59 6.20
N LEU A 362 3.57 14.46 7.22
CA LEU A 362 2.96 15.59 7.94
C LEU A 362 3.19 15.48 9.45
N GLN A 363 3.80 16.49 10.07
CA GLN A 363 3.92 16.55 11.52
C GLN A 363 2.72 17.25 12.15
N LEU A 364 2.01 16.56 13.04
CA LEU A 364 0.93 17.13 13.84
C LEU A 364 1.52 17.83 15.07
N GLU A 365 1.33 19.15 15.18
CA GLU A 365 1.76 19.97 16.32
C GLU A 365 0.93 19.75 17.59
#